data_AF-A0A1V6GQA8-F1
#
_entry.id   AF-A0A1V6GQA8-F1
#
_cell.length_a   1.000
_cell.length_b   1.000
_cell.length_c   1.000
_cell.angle_alpha   90.00
_cell.angle_beta   90.00
_cell.angle_gamma   90.00
#
_symmetry.space_group_name_H-M   'P 1'
#
loop_
_entity.id
_entity.type
_entity.pdbx_description
1 polymer ?
#
loop_
_entity_poly.entity_id
_entity_poly.type
_entity_poly.pdbx_seq_one_letter_code
_entity_poly.pdbx_strand_id
1 'polypeptide(L)'
;MRQLKLSKAFTLIESGPVVLVTTNDGKKNNIMTISWTTVMDFTPQFALIKECAANIECKVVDIVSKHNIVVLEAIAAHIDPMRKETRRIHAVGDGTFIVDGRKMDRKKLMASKIPAGA
;
A
#
# COMPACT_ATOMS: atom_id res chain seq x y z
N MET A 1 5.28 -14.39 -5.40
CA MET A 1 4.72 -13.92 -4.11
C MET A 1 5.51 -14.46 -2.93
N ARG A 2 6.08 -13.56 -2.11
CA ARG A 2 6.81 -13.82 -0.86
C ARG A 2 6.23 -12.93 0.23
N GLN A 3 6.03 -13.46 1.44
CA GLN A 3 5.55 -12.66 2.58
C GLN A 3 6.60 -11.63 3.01
N LEU A 4 6.16 -10.40 3.24
CA LEU A 4 6.92 -9.27 3.76
C LEU A 4 6.62 -9.13 5.26
N LYS A 5 7.60 -8.69 6.06
CA LYS A 5 7.32 -8.32 7.47
C LYS A 5 6.31 -7.17 7.49
N LEU A 6 5.27 -7.27 8.31
CA LEU A 6 4.24 -6.22 8.45
C LEU A 6 4.85 -4.85 8.77
N SER A 7 5.89 -4.82 9.63
CA SER A 7 6.70 -3.63 9.95
C SER A 7 7.40 -2.96 8.76
N LYS A 8 7.35 -3.54 7.56
CA LYS A 8 7.88 -2.97 6.30
C LYS A 8 6.78 -2.70 5.27
N ALA A 9 5.53 -3.09 5.52
CA ALA A 9 4.42 -2.95 4.58
C ALA A 9 4.14 -1.48 4.23
N PHE A 10 4.33 -0.56 5.18
CA PHE A 10 4.16 0.88 4.93
C PHE A 10 5.03 1.41 3.79
N THR A 11 6.25 0.88 3.61
CA THR A 11 7.16 1.26 2.51
C THR A 11 6.63 0.93 1.09
N LEU A 12 5.53 0.18 1.01
CA LEU A 12 4.82 -0.12 -0.24
C LEU A 12 3.89 1.02 -0.69
N ILE A 13 3.41 1.85 0.24
CA ILE A 13 2.35 2.85 -0.01
C ILE A 13 2.65 4.25 0.54
N GLU A 14 3.64 4.42 1.42
CA GLU A 14 4.02 5.71 2.04
C GLU A 14 4.38 6.78 0.99
N SER A 15 4.90 6.38 -0.18
CA SER A 15 5.16 7.29 -1.30
C SER A 15 3.91 7.77 -2.05
N GLY A 16 2.70 7.36 -1.63
CA GLY A 16 1.42 7.72 -2.25
C GLY A 16 1.23 7.19 -3.68
N PRO A 17 1.50 5.90 -3.98
CA PRO A 17 1.20 5.33 -5.28
C PRO A 17 -0.32 5.14 -5.47
N VAL A 18 -0.76 5.02 -6.71
CA VAL A 18 -2.10 4.52 -7.02
C VAL A 18 -2.20 3.06 -6.60
N VAL A 19 -3.25 2.73 -5.85
CA VAL A 19 -3.56 1.37 -5.40
C VAL A 19 -4.86 0.87 -6.01
N LEU A 20 -5.01 -0.45 -6.02
CA LEU A 20 -6.25 -1.14 -6.34
C LEU A 20 -6.79 -1.75 -5.05
N VAL A 21 -8.01 -1.40 -4.67
CA VAL A 21 -8.71 -1.99 -3.53
C VAL A 21 -9.65 -3.07 -4.07
N THR A 22 -9.42 -4.32 -3.65
CA THR A 22 -10.31 -5.44 -3.92
C THR A 22 -11.19 -5.73 -2.70
N THR A 23 -12.44 -6.09 -2.97
CA THR A 23 -13.43 -6.45 -1.93
C THR A 23 -14.28 -7.63 -2.40
N ASN A 24 -14.89 -8.33 -1.45
CA ASN A 24 -15.83 -9.41 -1.70
C ASN A 24 -16.96 -9.36 -0.64
N ASP A 25 -18.20 -9.49 -1.08
CA ASP A 25 -19.42 -9.42 -0.22
C ASP A 25 -19.99 -10.81 0.13
N GLY A 26 -19.21 -11.88 -0.07
CA GLY A 26 -19.63 -13.28 -0.01
C GLY A 26 -20.21 -13.82 -1.32
N LYS A 27 -20.48 -12.98 -2.34
CA LYS A 27 -21.09 -13.38 -3.62
C LYS A 27 -20.29 -12.92 -4.83
N LYS A 28 -19.73 -11.71 -4.79
CA LYS A 28 -19.09 -11.04 -5.93
C LYS A 28 -17.81 -10.35 -5.50
N ASN A 29 -16.75 -10.56 -6.28
CA ASN A 29 -15.52 -9.77 -6.21
C ASN A 29 -15.74 -8.40 -6.86
N ASN A 30 -15.23 -7.34 -6.24
CA ASN A 30 -15.15 -6.01 -6.81
C ASN A 30 -13.73 -5.45 -6.74
N ILE A 31 -13.43 -4.48 -7.60
CA ILE A 31 -12.15 -3.78 -7.67
C ILE A 31 -12.40 -2.29 -7.92
N MET A 32 -11.65 -1.43 -7.22
CA MET A 32 -11.67 0.02 -7.43
C MET A 32 -10.25 0.60 -7.37
N THR A 33 -10.01 1.64 -8.17
CA THR A 33 -8.75 2.40 -8.14
C THR A 33 -8.84 3.51 -7.09
N ILE A 34 -7.84 3.63 -6.22
CA ILE A 34 -7.73 4.72 -5.25
C ILE A 34 -6.35 5.38 -5.35
N SER A 35 -6.35 6.71 -5.46
CA SER A 35 -5.14 7.55 -5.31
C SER A 35 -5.06 8.23 -3.94
N TRP A 36 -6.21 8.44 -3.28
CA TRP A 36 -6.30 9.03 -1.94
C TRP A 36 -6.18 7.94 -0.86
N THR A 37 -4.97 7.46 -0.64
CA THR A 37 -4.61 6.59 0.50
C THR A 37 -3.42 7.17 1.24
N THR A 38 -3.37 6.98 2.56
CA THR A 38 -2.22 7.38 3.37
C THR A 38 -1.91 6.33 4.44
N VAL A 39 -0.66 6.30 4.88
CA VAL A 39 -0.20 5.52 6.04
C VAL A 39 -0.59 6.30 7.30
N MET A 40 -1.45 5.74 8.15
CA MET A 40 -1.82 6.37 9.43
C MET A 40 -0.90 5.94 10.59
N ASP A 41 -0.31 4.75 10.49
CA ASP A 41 0.70 4.18 11.39
C ASP A 41 1.52 3.15 10.60
N PHE A 42 2.63 2.66 11.15
CA PHE A 42 3.52 1.67 10.52
C PHE A 42 2.89 0.30 10.21
N THR A 43 1.58 0.15 10.44
CA THR A 43 0.78 -1.07 10.31
C THR A 43 -0.39 -0.90 9.29
N PRO A 44 -0.14 -0.72 7.97
CA PRO A 44 -1.19 -0.40 6.98
C PRO A 44 -1.79 -1.59 6.22
N GLN A 45 -3.03 -1.44 5.74
CA GLN A 45 -3.86 -2.50 5.14
C GLN A 45 -4.44 -2.13 3.77
N PHE A 46 -4.38 -3.04 2.79
CA PHE A 46 -5.27 -3.09 1.62
C PHE A 46 -5.53 -4.57 1.22
N ALA A 47 -5.85 -4.89 -0.04
CA ALA A 47 -6.26 -6.25 -0.48
C ALA A 47 -5.44 -6.78 -1.69
N LEU A 48 -5.66 -8.04 -2.08
CA LEU A 48 -4.79 -8.80 -3.01
C LEU A 48 -5.22 -8.74 -4.51
N ILE A 49 -4.23 -8.65 -5.41
CA ILE A 49 -4.26 -8.86 -6.87
C ILE A 49 -2.91 -9.49 -7.31
N LYS A 50 -2.91 -10.60 -8.07
CA LYS A 50 -1.67 -11.32 -8.42
C LYS A 50 -0.70 -10.52 -9.29
N GLU A 51 -1.22 -9.62 -10.10
CA GLU A 51 -0.51 -8.82 -11.11
C GLU A 51 0.17 -7.56 -10.51
N CYS A 52 -0.22 -7.20 -9.28
CA CYS A 52 0.37 -6.10 -8.52
C CYS A 52 1.77 -6.45 -7.99
N ALA A 53 2.67 -5.47 -8.01
CA ALA A 53 4.05 -5.64 -7.54
C ALA A 53 4.15 -5.99 -6.04
N ALA A 54 3.17 -5.52 -5.28
CA ALA A 54 2.96 -5.87 -3.89
C ALA A 54 1.47 -5.88 -3.59
N ASN A 55 1.11 -6.60 -2.53
CA ASN A 55 -0.23 -6.79 -2.03
C ASN A 55 -0.21 -6.76 -0.51
N ILE A 56 -1.33 -6.40 0.07
CA ILE A 56 -1.56 -6.34 1.52
C ILE A 56 -2.90 -7.06 1.78
N GLU A 57 -3.16 -7.57 2.99
CA GLU A 57 -4.43 -8.20 3.37
C GLU A 57 -5.11 -7.48 4.54
N CYS A 58 -6.45 -7.60 4.59
CA CYS A 58 -7.38 -6.59 5.11
C CYS A 58 -8.36 -7.07 6.21
N LYS A 59 -8.78 -6.10 7.04
CA LYS A 59 -9.89 -6.12 8.01
C LYS A 59 -10.22 -4.67 8.42
N VAL A 60 -11.40 -4.18 8.06
CA VAL A 60 -11.89 -2.87 8.53
C VAL A 60 -11.96 -2.83 10.05
N VAL A 61 -11.39 -1.78 10.67
CA VAL A 61 -11.41 -1.58 12.13
C VAL A 61 -12.18 -0.33 12.56
N ASP A 62 -12.34 0.67 11.70
CA ASP A 62 -13.22 1.83 11.93
C ASP A 62 -13.70 2.44 10.58
N ILE A 63 -14.81 3.18 10.60
CA ILE A 63 -15.35 3.93 9.46
C ILE A 63 -15.79 5.32 9.93
N VAL A 64 -15.02 6.34 9.55
CA VAL A 64 -15.33 7.74 9.86
C VAL A 64 -16.31 8.28 8.81
N SER A 65 -17.59 7.88 8.94
CA SER A 65 -18.66 8.15 7.97
C SER A 65 -18.78 9.62 7.55
N LYS A 66 -18.53 10.56 8.47
CA LYS A 66 -18.54 12.01 8.20
C LYS A 66 -17.62 12.43 7.04
N HIS A 67 -16.52 11.71 6.84
CA HIS A 67 -15.51 12.02 5.82
C HIS A 67 -15.34 10.89 4.79
N ASN A 68 -16.17 9.85 4.85
CA ASN A 68 -16.06 8.62 4.04
C ASN A 68 -14.68 7.94 4.13
N ILE A 69 -14.01 8.04 5.28
CA ILE A 69 -12.71 7.40 5.53
C ILE A 69 -12.95 6.01 6.13
N VAL A 70 -12.30 5.00 5.54
CA VAL A 70 -12.27 3.62 6.07
C VAL A 70 -10.88 3.38 6.68
N VAL A 71 -10.85 2.85 7.90
CA VAL A 71 -9.64 2.63 8.71
C VAL A 71 -9.30 1.14 8.79
N LEU A 72 -8.01 0.83 8.67
CA LEU A 72 -7.51 -0.47 8.23
C LEU A 72 -6.13 -0.82 8.93
N GLU A 73 -5.99 -2.00 9.57
CA GLU A 73 -4.90 -2.49 10.49
C GLU A 73 -4.09 -3.76 10.02
N ALA A 74 -2.86 -3.66 9.48
CA ALA A 74 -2.23 -4.72 8.63
C ALA A 74 -2.29 -6.19 9.13
N ILE A 75 -2.86 -7.14 8.36
CA ILE A 75 -2.82 -8.59 8.73
C ILE A 75 -1.82 -9.44 7.92
N ALA A 76 -1.61 -9.17 6.63
CA ALA A 76 -0.54 -9.78 5.83
C ALA A 76 -0.01 -8.81 4.78
N ALA A 77 1.22 -9.03 4.31
CA ALA A 77 1.82 -8.28 3.22
C ALA A 77 2.67 -9.20 2.35
N HIS A 78 2.56 -9.06 1.04
CA HIS A 78 3.16 -9.96 0.04
C HIS A 78 3.78 -9.13 -1.08
N ILE A 79 4.98 -9.48 -1.50
CA ILE A 79 5.64 -8.88 -2.67
C ILE A 79 5.86 -9.94 -3.74
N ASP A 80 5.95 -9.57 -5.02
CA ASP A 80 6.50 -10.47 -6.01
C ASP A 80 8.00 -10.19 -6.28
N PRO A 81 8.93 -10.99 -5.72
CA PRO A 81 10.36 -10.74 -5.88
C PRO A 81 10.87 -11.05 -7.30
N MET A 82 10.07 -11.70 -8.15
CA MET A 82 10.42 -12.04 -9.53
C MET A 82 10.04 -10.93 -10.54
N ARG A 83 9.27 -9.91 -10.11
CA ARG A 83 8.79 -8.85 -10.99
C ARG A 83 9.93 -7.91 -11.36
N LYS A 84 10.24 -7.83 -12.65
CA LYS A 84 11.30 -6.95 -13.18
C LYS A 84 10.94 -5.47 -13.08
N GLU A 85 9.69 -5.12 -13.41
CA GLU A 85 9.18 -3.77 -13.21
C GLU A 85 8.62 -3.61 -11.80
N THR A 86 9.15 -2.63 -11.06
CA THR A 86 8.80 -2.35 -9.66
C THR A 86 8.45 -0.89 -9.41
N ARG A 87 8.63 -0.01 -10.42
CA ARG A 87 8.19 1.39 -10.38
C ARG A 87 6.68 1.46 -10.24
N ARG A 88 6.23 2.34 -9.37
CA ARG A 88 4.82 2.67 -9.12
C ARG A 88 4.42 3.87 -9.97
N ILE A 89 3.12 4.10 -10.03
CA ILE A 89 2.52 5.29 -10.64
C ILE A 89 1.80 6.12 -9.57
N HIS A 90 1.83 7.43 -9.73
CA HIS A 90 1.25 8.42 -8.84
C HIS A 90 0.28 9.28 -9.66
N ALA A 91 -0.99 9.33 -9.29
CA ALA A 91 -1.99 10.10 -10.04
C ALA A 91 -1.83 11.60 -9.79
N VAL A 92 -1.91 12.40 -10.86
CA VAL A 92 -1.87 13.87 -10.77
C VAL A 92 -3.27 14.45 -10.48
N GLY A 93 -4.31 13.85 -11.07
CA GLY A 93 -5.73 14.20 -10.84
C GLY A 93 -6.54 14.51 -12.09
N ASP A 94 -5.88 14.66 -13.24
CA ASP A 94 -6.42 15.00 -14.56
C ASP A 94 -6.43 13.81 -15.55
N GLY A 95 -6.20 12.60 -15.03
CA GLY A 95 -5.98 11.39 -15.84
C GLY A 95 -4.51 11.14 -16.21
N THR A 96 -3.58 12.03 -15.85
CA THR A 96 -2.14 11.81 -16.01
C THR A 96 -1.49 11.20 -14.77
N PHE A 97 -0.31 10.59 -14.97
CA PHE A 97 0.41 9.84 -13.95
C PHE A 97 1.92 10.14 -14.00
N ILE A 98 2.55 10.21 -12.83
CA ILE A 98 4.00 10.26 -12.66
C ILE A 98 4.50 8.86 -12.30
N VAL A 99 5.56 8.39 -12.94
CA VAL A 99 6.22 7.11 -12.65
C VAL A 99 7.36 7.33 -11.64
N ASP A 100 7.59 6.38 -10.73
CA ASP A 100 8.73 6.36 -9.81
C ASP A 100 10.06 6.72 -10.52
N GLY A 101 10.76 7.72 -9.96
CA GLY A 101 12.07 8.17 -10.41
C GLY A 101 13.25 7.53 -9.66
N ARG A 102 14.31 8.30 -9.45
CA ARG A 102 15.50 7.82 -8.72
C ARG A 102 15.24 7.79 -7.22
N LYS A 103 15.30 6.59 -6.62
CA LYS A 103 15.30 6.41 -5.16
C LYS A 103 16.62 6.88 -4.53
N MET A 104 16.53 7.57 -3.40
CA MET A 104 17.68 7.93 -2.56
C MET A 104 17.67 7.08 -1.28
N ASP A 105 18.81 6.56 -0.84
CA ASP A 105 18.92 5.92 0.48
C ASP A 105 19.51 6.91 1.51
N ARG A 106 18.73 7.19 2.55
CA ARG A 106 19.11 8.02 3.70
C ARG A 106 18.96 7.29 5.03
N LYS A 107 18.82 5.95 5.03
CA LYS A 107 18.54 5.15 6.24
C LYS A 107 19.51 5.40 7.39
N LYS A 108 20.81 5.57 7.09
CA LYS A 108 21.83 5.90 8.11
C LYS A 108 21.56 7.22 8.84
N LEU A 109 21.05 8.24 8.15
CA LEU A 109 20.71 9.53 8.75
C LEU A 109 19.37 9.47 9.50
N MET A 110 18.45 8.63 9.04
CA MET A 110 17.10 8.47 9.61
C MET A 110 17.01 7.36 10.68
N ALA A 111 18.14 6.82 11.15
CA ALA A 111 18.17 5.63 12.02
C ALA A 111 17.36 5.80 13.33
N SER A 112 17.28 7.02 13.88
CA SER A 112 16.48 7.35 15.07
C SER A 112 14.99 7.58 14.81
N LYS A 113 14.54 7.47 13.55
CA LYS A 113 13.16 7.68 13.09
C LYS A 113 12.55 6.44 12.43
N ILE A 114 13.35 5.44 12.11
CA ILE A 114 12.91 4.18 11.49
C ILE A 114 12.47 3.22 12.62
N PRO A 115 11.26 2.63 12.55
CA PRO A 115 10.80 1.67 13.55
C PRO A 115 11.73 0.46 13.69
N ALA A 116 11.79 -0.10 14.90
CA ALA A 116 12.56 -1.32 15.15
C ALA A 116 12.08 -2.47 14.25
N GLY A 117 12.97 -3.01 13.41
CA GLY A 117 12.66 -4.10 12.48
C GLY A 117 12.13 -3.70 11.10
N ALA A 118 12.07 -2.40 10.77
CA ALA A 118 11.81 -1.89 9.42
C ALA A 118 13.03 -1.94 8.48
#